data_AF-A0A127EUH5-F1
#
_entry.id   AF-A0A127EUH5-F1
#
_cell.length_a   1.000
_cell.length_b   1.000
_cell.length_c   1.000
_cell.angle_alpha   90.00
_cell.angle_beta   90.00
_cell.angle_gamma   90.00
#
_symmetry.space_group_name_H-M   'P 1'
#
loop_
_entity.id
_entity.type
_entity.pdbx_description
1 polymer ?
#
loop_
_entity_poly.entity_id
_entity_poly.type
_entity_poly.pdbx_seq_one_letter_code
_entity_poly.pdbx_strand_id
1 'polypeptide(L)'
;MKILWIALLFLFPSVAAAASLEQSYLAARDAQIRKVAAAEKKGADTDRVDKIQEKALAELQKQLAQIIGASKLSVPGIKATPKINIEALSDKDQGFDMLDGLAYASEDYKTRVVVTTEGLLKAWMLRHRKPGDRKMSQDPAQDLAKVLASEEFYTQAVNSDATLSKYAELPIKKPAAASTAYAMYGGWAQDDGPWEPEELVISVIQGGKLYVVRVPASTKLGPFAACQAVWDKADRKANEVYERAPSKPKVVPDTSKIREQGAAAFRRCFAEHAPKEKGFAGLVRQAQTIVDGLPVQ
;
A
#
# COMPACT_ATOMS: atom_id res chain seq x y z
N MET A 1 -56.03 10.03 51.29
CA MET A 1 -55.74 9.46 49.96
C MET A 1 -54.24 9.60 49.71
N LYS A 2 -53.48 8.50 49.79
CA LYS A 2 -52.04 8.44 49.51
C LYS A 2 -51.87 7.67 48.19
N ILE A 3 -51.33 8.31 47.17
CA ILE A 3 -50.99 7.67 45.89
C ILE A 3 -49.49 7.35 45.94
N LEU A 4 -49.17 6.06 46.00
CA LEU A 4 -47.80 5.55 45.83
C LEU A 4 -47.45 5.56 44.33
N TRP A 5 -46.38 6.26 43.98
CA TRP A 5 -45.72 6.16 42.68
C TRP A 5 -44.67 5.04 42.76
N ILE A 6 -44.87 3.97 42.00
CA ILE A 6 -43.86 2.94 41.77
C ILE A 6 -43.12 3.32 40.49
N ALA A 7 -41.86 3.75 40.63
CA ALA A 7 -40.96 3.94 39.51
C ALA A 7 -40.39 2.58 39.08
N LEU A 8 -40.75 2.13 37.88
CA LEU A 8 -40.19 0.93 37.27
C LEU A 8 -38.84 1.30 36.61
N LEU A 9 -37.73 0.92 37.25
CA LEU A 9 -36.39 0.98 36.66
C LEU A 9 -36.23 -0.14 35.63
N PHE A 10 -36.34 0.19 34.35
CA PHE A 10 -35.92 -0.69 33.26
C PHE A 10 -34.39 -0.79 33.24
N LEU A 11 -33.86 -1.86 33.85
CA LEU A 11 -32.49 -2.30 33.65
C LEU A 11 -32.39 -2.93 32.24
N PHE A 12 -32.01 -2.12 31.26
CA PHE A 12 -31.51 -2.67 29.99
C PHE A 12 -30.15 -3.33 30.26
N PRO A 13 -29.97 -4.64 30.01
CA PRO A 13 -28.65 -5.23 30.07
C PRO A 13 -27.82 -4.64 28.93
N SER A 14 -26.88 -3.76 29.27
CA SER A 14 -25.81 -3.36 28.37
C SER A 14 -24.96 -4.60 28.10
N VAL A 15 -25.28 -5.32 27.03
CA VAL A 15 -24.37 -6.35 26.50
C VAL A 15 -23.14 -5.59 26.01
N ALA A 16 -22.10 -5.53 26.84
CA ALA A 16 -20.80 -5.05 26.44
C ALA A 16 -20.29 -5.99 25.34
N ALA A 17 -20.45 -5.60 24.07
CA ALA A 17 -19.85 -6.31 22.97
C ALA A 17 -18.33 -6.33 23.20
N ALA A 18 -17.76 -7.52 23.38
CA ALA A 18 -16.31 -7.66 23.44
C ALA A 18 -15.73 -7.10 22.14
N ALA A 19 -14.76 -6.20 22.25
CA ALA A 19 -14.09 -5.64 21.08
C ALA A 19 -13.53 -6.79 20.25
N SER A 20 -13.70 -6.72 18.92
CA SER A 20 -13.07 -7.69 18.02
C SER A 20 -11.54 -7.68 18.20
N LEU A 21 -10.87 -8.74 17.76
CA LEU A 21 -9.40 -8.78 17.80
C LEU A 21 -8.80 -7.59 17.02
N GLU A 22 -9.38 -7.22 15.88
CA GLU A 22 -8.97 -6.05 15.10
C GLU A 22 -9.14 -4.74 15.86
N GLN A 23 -10.29 -4.52 16.52
CA GLN A 23 -10.50 -3.32 17.34
C GLN A 23 -9.53 -3.24 18.51
N SER A 24 -9.28 -4.37 19.18
CA SER A 24 -8.31 -4.45 20.28
C SER A 24 -6.89 -4.14 19.79
N TYR A 25 -6.52 -4.66 18.61
CA TYR A 25 -5.24 -4.37 17.97
C TYR A 25 -5.09 -2.89 17.61
N LEU A 26 -6.09 -2.28 16.98
CA LEU A 26 -6.04 -0.86 16.62
C LEU A 26 -5.89 0.03 17.86
N ALA A 27 -6.62 -0.27 18.94
CA ALA A 27 -6.47 0.44 20.21
C ALA A 27 -5.06 0.26 20.81
N ALA A 28 -4.49 -0.94 20.72
CA ALA A 28 -3.13 -1.21 21.18
C ALA A 28 -2.08 -0.47 20.34
N ARG A 29 -2.22 -0.48 19.01
CA ARG A 29 -1.34 0.28 18.11
C ARG A 29 -1.36 1.76 18.43
N ASP A 30 -2.54 2.35 18.55
CA ASP A 30 -2.67 3.77 18.85
C ASP A 30 -2.09 4.11 20.23
N ALA A 31 -2.16 3.19 21.20
CA ALA A 31 -1.49 3.35 22.50
C ALA A 31 0.04 3.32 22.37
N GLN A 32 0.60 2.45 21.53
CA GLN A 32 2.04 2.41 21.28
C GLN A 32 2.53 3.65 20.54
N ILE A 33 1.79 4.15 19.55
CA ILE A 33 2.08 5.43 18.86
C ILE A 33 2.14 6.57 19.88
N ARG A 34 1.15 6.69 20.77
CA ARG A 34 1.16 7.70 21.84
C ARG A 34 2.35 7.55 22.79
N LYS A 35 2.78 6.32 23.05
CA LYS A 35 3.93 6.04 23.92
C LYS A 35 5.25 6.46 23.27
N VAL A 36 5.44 6.18 21.98
CA VAL A 36 6.60 6.63 21.19
C VAL A 36 6.63 8.15 21.16
N ALA A 37 5.53 8.80 20.76
CA ALA A 37 5.42 10.26 20.73
C ALA A 37 5.69 10.90 22.11
N ALA A 38 5.24 10.28 23.20
CA ALA A 38 5.49 10.77 24.56
C ALA A 38 6.97 10.63 24.97
N ALA A 39 7.69 9.62 24.49
CA ALA A 39 9.12 9.47 24.74
C ALA A 39 9.91 10.56 24.01
N GLU A 40 9.62 10.77 22.73
CA GLU A 40 10.23 11.84 21.92
C GLU A 40 9.97 13.23 22.51
N LYS A 41 8.72 13.50 22.90
CA LYS A 41 8.36 14.79 23.53
C LYS A 41 9.12 15.06 24.82
N LYS A 42 9.54 14.01 25.54
CA LYS A 42 10.36 14.10 26.75
C LYS A 42 11.85 14.23 26.46
N GLY A 43 12.25 14.31 25.19
CA GLY A 43 13.66 14.40 24.79
C GLY A 43 14.41 13.08 25.00
N ALA A 44 13.74 11.93 24.90
CA ALA A 44 14.44 10.66 24.81
C ALA A 44 15.39 10.68 23.60
N ASP A 45 16.60 10.15 23.78
CA ASP A 45 17.53 9.95 22.67
C ASP A 45 17.02 8.89 21.67
N THR A 46 17.62 8.88 20.48
CA THR A 46 17.24 7.99 19.38
C THR A 46 17.28 6.52 19.79
N ASP A 47 18.37 6.05 20.40
CA ASP A 47 18.51 4.66 20.86
C ASP A 47 17.36 4.21 21.78
N ARG A 48 16.90 5.10 22.65
CA ARG A 48 15.78 4.82 23.55
C ARG A 48 14.45 4.78 22.80
N VAL A 49 14.23 5.69 21.86
CA VAL A 49 13.02 5.71 21.01
C VAL A 49 12.97 4.43 20.17
N ASP A 50 14.09 4.05 19.54
CA ASP A 50 14.21 2.85 18.72
C ASP A 50 13.87 1.58 19.51
N LYS A 51 14.43 1.41 20.71
CA LYS A 51 14.11 0.26 21.57
C LYS A 51 12.62 0.20 21.98
N ILE A 52 11.98 1.35 22.17
CA ILE A 52 10.54 1.40 22.47
C ILE A 52 9.74 0.97 21.23
N GLN A 53 10.13 1.47 20.06
CA GLN A 53 9.51 1.18 18.78
C GLN A 53 9.67 -0.31 18.40
N GLU A 54 10.87 -0.86 18.44
CA GLU A 54 11.15 -2.29 18.16
C GLU A 54 10.29 -3.21 19.03
N LYS A 55 10.23 -2.93 20.34
CA LYS A 55 9.40 -3.71 21.27
C LYS A 55 7.92 -3.61 20.92
N ALA A 56 7.44 -2.39 20.63
CA ALA A 56 6.05 -2.16 20.25
C ALA A 56 5.68 -2.89 18.95
N LEU A 57 6.52 -2.79 17.91
CA LEU A 57 6.33 -3.48 16.64
C LEU A 57 6.31 -5.01 16.82
N ALA A 58 7.20 -5.56 17.65
CA ALA A 58 7.20 -6.99 17.97
C ALA A 58 5.93 -7.46 18.70
N GLU A 59 5.38 -6.63 19.60
CA GLU A 59 4.10 -6.91 20.28
C GLU A 59 2.91 -6.83 19.30
N LEU A 60 2.88 -5.82 18.44
CA LEU A 60 1.85 -5.65 17.40
C LEU A 60 1.89 -6.77 16.36
N GLN A 61 3.08 -7.23 15.97
CA GLN A 61 3.24 -8.35 15.05
C GLN A 61 2.58 -9.63 15.58
N LYS A 62 2.69 -9.91 16.88
CA LYS A 62 2.05 -11.09 17.51
C LYS A 62 0.54 -11.01 17.42
N GLN A 63 -0.04 -9.83 17.66
CA GLN A 63 -1.49 -9.61 17.54
C GLN A 63 -1.96 -9.76 16.09
N LEU A 64 -1.21 -9.18 15.13
CA LEU A 64 -1.50 -9.36 13.70
C LEU A 64 -1.44 -10.82 13.28
N ALA A 65 -0.48 -11.60 13.78
CA ALA A 65 -0.41 -13.04 13.52
C ALA A 65 -1.64 -13.80 14.03
N GLN A 66 -2.23 -13.38 15.15
CA GLN A 66 -3.48 -13.96 15.67
C GLN A 66 -4.69 -13.55 14.83
N ILE A 67 -4.75 -12.29 14.39
CA ILE A 67 -5.85 -11.75 13.58
C ILE A 67 -5.85 -12.34 12.17
N ILE A 68 -4.70 -12.30 11.49
CA ILE A 68 -4.56 -12.75 10.10
C ILE A 68 -4.52 -14.27 10.03
N GLY A 69 -3.96 -14.92 11.06
CA GLY A 69 -3.74 -16.36 11.08
C GLY A 69 -2.71 -16.83 10.05
N ALA A 70 -2.56 -18.15 9.95
CA ALA A 70 -1.63 -18.74 8.99
C ALA A 70 -2.12 -18.53 7.54
N SER A 71 -1.25 -17.99 6.69
CA SER A 71 -1.47 -17.92 5.24
C SER A 71 -0.55 -18.91 4.54
N LYS A 72 -1.13 -19.92 3.89
CA LYS A 72 -0.38 -20.90 3.09
C LYS A 72 -0.11 -20.32 1.70
N LEU A 73 0.83 -19.39 1.62
CA LEU A 73 1.19 -18.74 0.38
C LEU A 73 2.02 -19.69 -0.51
N SER A 74 1.63 -19.84 -1.77
CA SER A 74 2.33 -20.66 -2.77
C SER A 74 3.28 -19.85 -3.66
N VAL A 75 3.54 -18.58 -3.31
CA VAL A 75 4.44 -17.71 -4.09
C VAL A 75 5.89 -18.21 -3.91
N PRO A 76 6.64 -18.51 -4.99
CA PRO A 76 7.99 -19.04 -4.87
C PRO A 76 8.94 -18.13 -4.09
N GLY A 77 9.83 -18.73 -3.31
CA GLY A 77 10.98 -18.04 -2.69
C GLY A 77 10.70 -17.24 -1.41
N ILE A 78 9.44 -17.11 -0.97
CA ILE A 78 9.11 -16.41 0.28
C ILE A 78 9.42 -17.25 1.53
N LYS A 79 9.87 -16.57 2.58
CA LYS A 79 10.04 -17.19 3.91
C LYS A 79 8.67 -17.42 4.56
N ALA A 80 8.54 -18.53 5.31
CA ALA A 80 7.30 -18.88 5.99
C ALA A 80 6.97 -17.95 7.18
N THR A 81 7.99 -17.34 7.79
CA THR A 81 7.82 -16.45 8.95
C THR A 81 7.68 -15.00 8.47
N PRO A 82 6.49 -14.39 8.59
CA PRO A 82 6.31 -13.00 8.20
C PRO A 82 6.85 -12.03 9.24
N LYS A 83 7.03 -10.78 8.82
CA LYS A 83 7.25 -9.61 9.68
C LYS A 83 6.06 -8.68 9.62
N ILE A 84 5.88 -7.82 10.62
CA ILE A 84 4.92 -6.71 10.52
C ILE A 84 5.28 -5.82 9.32
N ASN A 85 4.26 -5.37 8.59
CA ASN A 85 4.44 -4.51 7.41
C ASN A 85 4.74 -3.05 7.78
N ILE A 86 4.25 -2.59 8.93
CA ILE A 86 4.53 -1.24 9.44
C ILE A 86 5.98 -1.16 9.92
N GLU A 87 6.68 -0.12 9.49
CA GLU A 87 8.09 0.09 9.79
C GLU A 87 8.29 1.08 10.94
N ALA A 88 7.37 2.04 11.11
CA ALA A 88 7.46 3.03 12.17
C ALA A 88 6.11 3.35 12.84
N LEU A 89 6.21 3.81 14.08
CA LEU A 89 5.13 4.28 14.95
C LEU A 89 5.27 5.77 15.30
N SER A 90 6.37 6.41 14.89
CA SER A 90 6.55 7.87 14.97
C SER A 90 6.13 8.53 13.67
N ASP A 91 5.41 9.64 13.74
CA ASP A 91 4.99 10.42 12.56
C ASP A 91 6.14 11.19 11.89
N LYS A 92 7.33 11.13 12.46
CA LYS A 92 8.57 11.72 11.92
C LYS A 92 9.39 10.71 11.11
N ASP A 93 9.08 9.43 11.25
CA ASP A 93 9.85 8.35 10.64
C ASP A 93 9.20 7.87 9.35
N GLN A 94 10.05 7.46 8.41
CA GLN A 94 9.64 6.80 7.20
C GLN A 94 8.94 5.46 7.52
N GLY A 95 7.85 5.19 6.81
CA GLY A 95 7.04 3.97 7.03
C GLY A 95 6.08 4.05 8.22
N PHE A 96 5.85 5.26 8.75
CA PHE A 96 4.69 5.55 9.58
C PHE A 96 3.40 5.41 8.79
N ASP A 97 2.36 4.94 9.46
CA ASP A 97 1.00 4.80 8.93
C ASP A 97 0.83 3.87 7.71
N MET A 98 1.80 2.99 7.47
CA MET A 98 1.66 1.90 6.51
C MET A 98 0.50 0.97 6.87
N LEU A 99 0.08 0.14 5.90
CA LEU A 99 -1.03 -0.78 6.09
C LEU A 99 -0.70 -1.82 7.17
N ASP A 100 -1.59 -1.94 8.16
CA ASP A 100 -1.50 -2.97 9.20
C ASP A 100 -1.58 -4.35 8.56
N GLY A 101 -0.52 -5.15 8.68
CA GLY A 101 -0.45 -6.43 7.99
C GLY A 101 0.84 -7.19 8.25
N LEU A 102 0.92 -8.38 7.66
CA LEU A 102 2.09 -9.25 7.72
C LEU A 102 2.73 -9.34 6.34
N ALA A 103 4.00 -9.00 6.26
CA ALA A 103 4.84 -9.09 5.07
C ALA A 103 5.66 -10.38 5.08
N TYR A 104 5.47 -11.19 4.06
CA TYR A 104 6.31 -12.33 3.70
C TYR A 104 7.26 -11.87 2.60
N ALA A 105 8.56 -12.19 2.70
CA ALA A 105 9.53 -11.76 1.71
C ALA A 105 10.49 -12.90 1.34
N SER A 106 10.99 -12.86 0.11
CA SER A 106 12.19 -13.59 -0.28
C SER A 106 13.42 -13.03 0.44
N GLU A 107 14.51 -13.78 0.44
CA GLU A 107 15.75 -13.36 1.09
C GLU A 107 16.35 -12.08 0.48
N ASP A 108 16.20 -11.92 -0.84
CA ASP A 108 16.64 -10.73 -1.59
C ASP A 108 15.59 -9.62 -1.66
N TYR A 109 14.45 -9.78 -0.95
CA TYR A 109 13.31 -8.85 -0.91
C TYR A 109 12.64 -8.55 -2.27
N LYS A 110 13.05 -9.19 -3.36
CA LYS A 110 12.46 -8.98 -4.69
C LYS A 110 11.05 -9.56 -4.83
N THR A 111 10.74 -10.56 -4.01
CA THR A 111 9.38 -11.07 -3.85
C THR A 111 8.87 -10.69 -2.48
N ARG A 112 7.71 -10.03 -2.44
CA ARG A 112 7.06 -9.63 -1.18
C ARG A 112 5.56 -9.84 -1.28
N VAL A 113 4.97 -10.40 -0.23
CA VAL A 113 3.52 -10.56 -0.09
C VAL A 113 3.09 -9.92 1.22
N VAL A 114 2.31 -8.84 1.14
CA VAL A 114 1.63 -8.25 2.31
C VAL A 114 0.24 -8.85 2.42
N VAL A 115 -0.09 -9.37 3.60
CA VAL A 115 -1.41 -9.92 3.92
C VAL A 115 -2.04 -9.08 5.02
N THR A 116 -3.27 -8.64 4.81
CA THR A 116 -4.10 -7.99 5.82
C THR A 116 -5.54 -8.49 5.75
N THR A 117 -6.36 -8.16 6.74
CA THR A 117 -7.80 -8.40 6.68
C THR A 117 -8.51 -7.25 5.99
N GLU A 118 -9.69 -7.51 5.45
CA GLU A 118 -10.52 -6.46 4.85
C GLU A 118 -10.94 -5.40 5.90
N GLY A 119 -11.13 -5.79 7.16
CA GLY A 119 -11.44 -4.86 8.25
C GLY A 119 -10.30 -3.88 8.53
N LEU A 120 -9.06 -4.37 8.62
CA LEU A 120 -7.87 -3.52 8.78
C LEU A 120 -7.63 -2.62 7.56
N LEU A 121 -7.83 -3.14 6.34
CA LEU A 121 -7.79 -2.32 5.12
C LEU A 121 -8.79 -1.16 5.16
N LYS A 122 -10.05 -1.44 5.54
CA LYS A 122 -11.08 -0.40 5.66
C LYS A 122 -10.74 0.63 6.75
N ALA A 123 -10.20 0.18 7.87
CA ALA A 123 -9.74 1.07 8.93
C ALA A 123 -8.58 1.97 8.46
N TRP A 124 -7.63 1.43 7.69
CA TRP A 124 -6.54 2.19 7.07
C TRP A 124 -7.08 3.23 6.08
N MET A 125 -7.99 2.83 5.17
CA MET A 125 -8.62 3.73 4.20
C MET A 125 -9.35 4.90 4.87
N LEU A 126 -10.09 4.65 5.96
CA LEU A 126 -10.81 5.69 6.69
C LEU A 126 -9.86 6.71 7.32
N ARG A 127 -8.70 6.29 7.81
CA ARG A 127 -7.69 7.19 8.40
C ARG A 127 -6.96 8.03 7.35
N HIS A 128 -6.78 7.49 6.16
CA HIS A 128 -6.13 8.18 5.03
C HIS A 128 -7.10 9.05 4.21
N ARG A 129 -8.39 9.05 4.55
CA ARG A 129 -9.37 9.92 3.89
C ARG A 129 -9.12 11.37 4.26
N LYS A 130 -8.81 12.21 3.26
CA LYS A 130 -8.67 13.66 3.48
C LYS A 130 -10.00 14.27 3.92
N PRO A 131 -10.03 15.16 4.92
CA PRO A 131 -11.26 15.87 5.31
C PRO A 131 -11.89 16.58 4.10
N GLY A 132 -13.17 16.31 3.84
CA GLY A 132 -13.90 16.90 2.71
C GLY A 132 -13.69 16.19 1.36
N ASP A 133 -12.95 15.08 1.31
CA ASP A 133 -12.80 14.28 0.09
C ASP A 133 -14.11 13.55 -0.24
N ARG A 134 -14.88 14.13 -1.15
CA ARG A 134 -16.13 13.55 -1.68
C ARG A 134 -15.89 12.43 -2.69
N LYS A 135 -14.64 12.15 -3.08
CA LYS A 135 -14.30 11.10 -4.05
C LYS A 135 -14.24 9.71 -3.41
N MET A 136 -13.97 9.64 -2.10
CA MET A 136 -14.08 8.42 -1.32
C MET A 136 -15.49 8.34 -0.70
N SER A 137 -16.19 7.25 -0.98
CA SER A 137 -17.49 6.92 -0.42
C SER A 137 -17.45 6.93 1.11
N GLN A 138 -18.62 7.13 1.72
CA GLN A 138 -18.77 6.92 3.16
C GLN A 138 -18.61 5.44 3.53
N ASP A 139 -18.77 4.54 2.56
CA ASP A 139 -18.50 3.12 2.68
C ASP A 139 -17.22 2.74 1.92
N PRO A 140 -16.08 2.53 2.62
CA PRO A 140 -14.81 2.06 2.04
C PRO A 140 -14.96 0.81 1.14
N ALA A 141 -15.96 -0.04 1.38
CA ALA A 141 -16.19 -1.23 0.57
C ALA A 141 -16.47 -0.90 -0.91
N GLN A 142 -17.12 0.25 -1.18
CA GLN A 142 -17.47 0.67 -2.54
C GLN A 142 -16.25 1.15 -3.35
N ASP A 143 -15.15 1.47 -2.67
CA ASP A 143 -13.96 2.02 -3.31
C ASP A 143 -12.79 1.02 -3.39
N LEU A 144 -12.96 -0.22 -2.93
CA LEU A 144 -11.90 -1.22 -2.92
C LEU A 144 -11.25 -1.38 -4.30
N ALA A 145 -12.04 -1.52 -5.37
CA ALA A 145 -11.49 -1.62 -6.73
C ALA A 145 -10.70 -0.38 -7.16
N LYS A 146 -11.16 0.83 -6.78
CA LYS A 146 -10.45 2.08 -7.10
C LYS A 146 -9.15 2.20 -6.33
N VAL A 147 -9.16 1.83 -5.05
CA VAL A 147 -7.97 1.82 -4.19
C VAL A 147 -6.92 0.86 -4.75
N LEU A 148 -7.32 -0.36 -5.12
CA LEU A 148 -6.39 -1.34 -5.69
C LEU A 148 -5.85 -0.94 -7.07
N ALA A 149 -6.52 -0.05 -7.80
CA ALA A 149 -6.01 0.50 -9.07
C ALA A 149 -5.11 1.74 -8.90
N SER A 150 -4.97 2.29 -7.69
CA SER A 150 -4.26 3.53 -7.36
C SER A 150 -2.79 3.27 -7.01
N GLU A 151 -1.86 3.99 -7.67
CA GLU A 151 -0.43 4.00 -7.33
C GLU A 151 -0.17 4.51 -5.90
N GLU A 152 -0.97 5.49 -5.46
CA GLU A 152 -0.84 6.12 -4.13
C GLU A 152 -1.10 5.12 -3.01
N PHE A 153 -2.03 4.18 -3.21
CA PHE A 153 -2.30 3.11 -2.25
C PHE A 153 -1.03 2.30 -1.99
N TYR A 154 -0.40 1.75 -3.02
CA TYR A 154 0.78 0.90 -2.82
C TYR A 154 1.96 1.70 -2.27
N THR A 155 2.12 2.94 -2.71
CA THR A 155 3.16 3.86 -2.25
C THR A 155 3.10 4.13 -0.75
N GLN A 156 1.91 4.19 -0.16
CA GLN A 156 1.76 4.44 1.28
C GLN A 156 1.57 3.14 2.07
N ALA A 157 0.90 2.15 1.49
CA ALA A 157 0.47 0.96 2.22
C ALA A 157 1.58 -0.08 2.40
N VAL A 158 2.42 -0.29 1.39
CA VAL A 158 3.30 -1.49 1.32
C VAL A 158 4.75 -1.18 0.98
N ASN A 159 5.07 0.09 0.78
CA ASN A 159 6.42 0.59 0.64
C ASN A 159 6.55 1.92 1.37
N SER A 160 7.75 2.32 1.75
CA SER A 160 8.00 3.59 2.44
C SER A 160 9.06 4.44 1.74
N ASP A 161 9.92 3.82 0.93
CA ASP A 161 11.16 4.38 0.40
C ASP A 161 11.11 4.78 -1.07
N ALA A 162 10.02 4.47 -1.78
CA ALA A 162 9.87 4.75 -3.20
C ALA A 162 8.39 4.76 -3.61
N THR A 163 8.09 5.49 -4.69
CA THR A 163 6.76 5.60 -5.28
C THR A 163 6.54 4.52 -6.33
N LEU A 164 5.38 3.85 -6.28
CA LEU A 164 4.99 2.94 -7.35
C LEU A 164 4.59 3.72 -8.59
N SER A 165 5.19 3.37 -9.73
CA SER A 165 4.73 3.76 -11.06
C SER A 165 4.10 2.58 -11.79
N LYS A 166 2.84 2.74 -12.21
CA LYS A 166 2.11 1.83 -13.08
C LYS A 166 2.45 2.12 -14.54
N TYR A 167 2.96 1.09 -15.21
CA TYR A 167 3.32 1.14 -16.63
C TYR A 167 2.28 0.51 -17.53
N ALA A 168 1.67 -0.59 -17.09
CA ALA A 168 0.56 -1.21 -17.79
C ALA A 168 -0.35 -1.95 -16.81
N GLU A 169 -1.65 -1.91 -17.04
CA GLU A 169 -2.59 -2.82 -16.39
C GLU A 169 -2.50 -4.20 -17.05
N LEU A 170 -2.53 -5.25 -16.24
CA LEU A 170 -2.51 -6.63 -16.73
C LEU A 170 -3.93 -7.21 -16.64
N PRO A 171 -4.57 -7.56 -17.78
CA PRO A 171 -5.94 -8.06 -17.79
C PRO A 171 -6.02 -9.51 -17.27
N ILE A 172 -5.97 -9.66 -15.95
CA ILE A 172 -6.20 -10.93 -15.26
C ILE A 172 -7.69 -11.20 -15.09
N LYS A 173 -8.04 -12.48 -14.97
CA LYS A 173 -9.36 -12.93 -14.55
C LYS A 173 -9.41 -12.93 -13.03
N LYS A 174 -10.45 -12.28 -12.49
CA LYS A 174 -10.76 -12.35 -11.05
C LYS A 174 -11.15 -13.79 -10.67
N PRO A 175 -10.51 -14.40 -9.65
CA PRO A 175 -10.96 -15.69 -9.12
C PRO A 175 -12.43 -15.68 -8.71
N ALA A 176 -13.06 -16.85 -8.75
CA ALA A 176 -14.48 -16.98 -8.38
C ALA A 176 -14.73 -16.58 -6.92
N ALA A 177 -13.82 -16.94 -6.02
CA ALA A 177 -13.91 -16.63 -4.59
C ALA A 177 -13.42 -15.23 -4.20
N ALA A 178 -12.75 -14.52 -5.11
CA ALA A 178 -12.29 -13.17 -4.87
C ALA A 178 -13.41 -12.15 -5.06
N SER A 179 -13.52 -11.16 -4.18
CA SER A 179 -14.41 -10.01 -4.38
C SER A 179 -13.79 -9.03 -5.38
N THR A 180 -12.46 -8.86 -5.37
CA THR A 180 -11.71 -8.02 -6.31
C THR A 180 -10.35 -8.64 -6.62
N ALA A 181 -9.86 -8.45 -7.85
CA ALA A 181 -8.48 -8.72 -8.22
C ALA A 181 -8.00 -7.63 -9.18
N TYR A 182 -6.76 -7.18 -9.00
CA TYR A 182 -6.11 -6.18 -9.86
C TYR A 182 -4.64 -6.56 -10.05
N ALA A 183 -4.11 -6.34 -11.24
CA ALA A 183 -2.70 -6.58 -11.52
C ALA A 183 -2.15 -5.50 -12.45
N MET A 184 -0.89 -5.14 -12.22
CA MET A 184 -0.17 -4.21 -13.06
C MET A 184 1.29 -4.59 -13.18
N TYR A 185 1.87 -4.17 -14.30
CA TYR A 185 3.31 -4.12 -14.50
C TYR A 185 3.80 -2.73 -14.09
N GLY A 186 4.81 -2.69 -13.25
CA GLY A 186 5.26 -1.47 -12.60
C GLY A 186 6.70 -1.50 -12.11
N GLY A 187 7.10 -0.43 -11.44
CA GLY A 187 8.39 -0.27 -10.80
C GLY A 187 8.35 0.81 -9.74
N TRP A 188 9.34 0.78 -8.84
CA TRP A 188 9.44 1.70 -7.71
C TRP A 188 10.64 2.62 -7.91
N ALA A 189 10.44 3.92 -7.68
CA ALA A 189 11.53 4.89 -7.72
C ALA A 189 11.30 6.05 -6.74
N GLN A 190 12.39 6.65 -6.25
CA GLN A 190 12.35 7.87 -5.44
C GLN A 190 12.13 9.11 -6.29
N ASP A 191 12.74 9.14 -7.48
CA ASP A 191 12.71 10.27 -8.39
C ASP A 191 11.78 10.01 -9.59
N ASP A 192 11.42 11.07 -10.31
CA ASP A 192 10.74 10.96 -11.60
C ASP A 192 11.72 10.57 -12.71
N GLY A 193 11.30 9.66 -13.58
CA GLY A 193 12.11 9.24 -14.72
C GLY A 193 11.41 8.23 -15.60
N PRO A 194 12.01 7.89 -16.75
CA PRO A 194 11.58 6.79 -17.60
C PRO A 194 12.15 5.50 -17.01
N TRP A 195 11.76 5.18 -15.78
CA TRP A 195 12.26 4.00 -15.09
C TRP A 195 11.77 2.74 -15.79
N GLU A 196 12.65 1.77 -15.98
CA GLU A 196 12.21 0.49 -16.52
C GLU A 196 11.35 -0.23 -15.48
N PRO A 197 10.08 -0.55 -15.77
CA PRO A 197 9.32 -1.44 -14.90
C PRO A 197 9.98 -2.81 -14.85
N GLU A 198 10.04 -3.42 -13.67
CA GLU A 198 10.68 -4.73 -13.49
C GLU A 198 9.84 -5.69 -12.65
N GLU A 199 8.67 -5.27 -12.20
CA GLU A 199 7.86 -6.03 -11.26
C GLU A 199 6.39 -6.14 -11.68
N LEU A 200 5.77 -7.25 -11.27
CA LEU A 200 4.33 -7.34 -11.21
C LEU A 200 3.86 -6.97 -9.80
N VAL A 201 2.88 -6.07 -9.74
CA VAL A 201 2.17 -5.74 -8.50
C VAL A 201 0.73 -6.23 -8.65
N ILE A 202 0.33 -7.14 -7.78
CA ILE A 202 -0.93 -7.87 -7.86
C ILE A 202 -1.64 -7.70 -6.52
N SER A 203 -2.93 -7.39 -6.55
CA SER A 203 -3.76 -7.34 -5.36
C SER A 203 -5.03 -8.17 -5.52
N VAL A 204 -5.38 -8.94 -4.50
CA VAL A 204 -6.58 -9.79 -4.49
C VAL A 204 -7.24 -9.69 -3.13
N ILE A 205 -8.55 -9.43 -3.13
CA ILE A 205 -9.38 -9.55 -1.94
C ILE A 205 -10.17 -10.85 -2.03
N GLN A 206 -9.88 -11.80 -1.15
CA GLN A 206 -10.46 -13.14 -1.14
C GLN A 206 -10.49 -13.68 0.29
N GLY A 207 -11.57 -14.36 0.68
CA GLY A 207 -11.72 -14.92 2.02
C GLY A 207 -11.63 -13.87 3.15
N GLY A 208 -12.09 -12.63 2.89
CA GLY A 208 -12.01 -11.52 3.86
C GLY A 208 -10.60 -10.97 4.09
N LYS A 209 -9.63 -11.30 3.22
CA LYS A 209 -8.24 -10.85 3.28
C LYS A 209 -7.83 -10.14 2.01
N LEU A 210 -6.97 -9.14 2.14
CA LEU A 210 -6.23 -8.56 1.03
C LEU A 210 -4.83 -9.18 0.99
N TYR A 211 -4.45 -9.62 -0.20
CA TYR A 211 -3.09 -10.00 -0.57
C TYR A 211 -2.53 -8.95 -1.51
N VAL A 212 -1.38 -8.37 -1.21
CA VAL A 212 -0.60 -7.51 -2.12
C VAL A 212 0.71 -8.21 -2.42
N VAL A 213 0.89 -8.66 -3.65
CA VAL A 213 2.04 -9.43 -4.12
C VAL A 213 2.89 -8.55 -5.04
N ARG A 214 4.17 -8.44 -4.71
CA ARG A 214 5.27 -7.97 -5.58
C ARG A 214 6.12 -9.17 -5.98
N VAL A 215 6.37 -9.31 -7.27
CA VAL A 215 7.31 -10.29 -7.82
C VAL A 215 8.08 -9.70 -9.00
N PRO A 216 9.29 -10.18 -9.30
CA PRO A 216 9.97 -9.85 -10.54
C PRO A 216 9.13 -10.26 -11.75
N ALA A 217 9.06 -9.40 -12.76
CA ALA A 217 8.45 -9.72 -14.03
C ALA A 217 9.29 -10.77 -14.78
N SER A 218 8.65 -11.79 -15.34
CA SER A 218 9.34 -12.87 -16.07
C SER A 218 9.94 -12.39 -17.39
N THR A 219 9.55 -11.21 -17.87
CA THR A 219 10.08 -10.59 -19.08
C THR A 219 10.00 -9.08 -18.95
N LYS A 220 10.95 -8.39 -19.57
CA LYS A 220 10.92 -6.92 -19.68
C LYS A 220 10.07 -6.52 -20.88
N LEU A 221 9.28 -5.45 -20.73
CA LEU A 221 8.67 -4.77 -21.88
C LEU A 221 9.41 -3.47 -22.13
N GLY A 222 9.75 -3.20 -23.39
CA GLY A 222 10.56 -2.06 -23.77
C GLY A 222 12.06 -2.25 -23.57
N PRO A 223 12.86 -1.18 -23.70
CA PRO A 223 12.42 0.21 -23.88
C PRO A 223 11.68 0.45 -25.20
N PHE A 224 10.71 1.37 -25.19
CA PHE A 224 10.02 1.81 -26.41
C PHE A 224 10.59 3.16 -26.86
N ALA A 225 11.29 3.18 -27.99
CA ALA A 225 11.95 4.39 -28.50
C ALA A 225 10.98 5.57 -28.65
N ALA A 226 9.73 5.31 -29.09
CA ALA A 226 8.70 6.32 -29.21
C ALA A 226 8.33 6.97 -27.86
N CYS A 227 8.23 6.16 -26.80
CA CYS A 227 7.94 6.67 -25.46
C CYS A 227 9.16 7.40 -24.90
N GLN A 228 10.38 6.88 -25.09
CA GLN A 228 11.60 7.54 -24.65
C GLN A 228 11.70 8.98 -25.21
N ALA A 229 11.37 9.18 -26.49
CA ALA A 229 11.36 10.51 -27.09
C ALA A 229 10.39 11.50 -26.40
N VAL A 230 9.29 11.01 -25.80
CA VAL A 230 8.37 11.83 -25.00
C VAL A 230 9.04 12.31 -23.72
N TRP A 231 9.73 11.42 -23.01
CA TRP A 231 10.51 11.78 -21.82
C TRP A 231 11.64 12.76 -22.18
N ASP A 232 12.46 12.44 -23.18
CA ASP A 232 13.64 13.24 -23.52
C ASP A 232 13.24 14.68 -23.88
N LYS A 233 12.08 14.87 -24.52
CA LYS A 233 11.54 16.19 -24.81
C LYS A 233 11.18 16.97 -23.53
N ALA A 234 10.57 16.30 -22.55
CA ALA A 234 10.23 16.92 -21.28
C ALA A 234 11.47 17.25 -20.47
N ASP A 235 12.43 16.33 -20.37
CA ASP A 235 13.67 16.55 -19.63
C ASP A 235 14.53 17.66 -20.24
N ARG A 236 14.69 17.69 -21.57
CA ARG A 236 15.34 18.83 -22.24
C ARG A 236 14.68 20.16 -21.91
N LYS A 237 13.34 20.22 -21.92
CA LYS A 237 12.60 21.44 -21.55
C LYS A 237 12.84 21.83 -20.09
N ALA A 238 12.88 20.86 -19.18
CA ALA A 238 13.19 21.10 -17.78
C ALA A 238 14.62 21.65 -17.62
N ASN A 239 15.61 21.07 -18.30
CA ASN A 239 16.99 21.54 -18.27
C ASN A 239 17.12 22.96 -18.82
N GLU A 240 16.48 23.28 -19.95
CA GLU A 240 16.46 24.65 -20.49
C GLU A 240 15.85 25.67 -19.51
N VAL A 241 14.79 25.29 -18.77
CA VAL A 241 14.19 26.16 -17.75
C VAL A 241 15.15 26.36 -16.57
N TYR A 242 15.81 25.29 -16.13
CA TYR A 242 16.80 25.34 -15.06
C TYR A 242 17.98 26.24 -15.42
N GLU A 243 18.59 26.03 -16.57
CA GLU A 243 19.78 26.75 -17.04
C GLU A 243 19.52 28.25 -17.21
N ARG A 244 18.31 28.66 -17.62
CA ARG A 244 17.96 30.08 -17.79
C ARG A 244 17.88 30.85 -16.48
N ALA A 245 17.60 30.19 -15.36
CA ALA A 245 17.37 30.87 -14.09
C ALA A 245 17.55 29.98 -12.85
N PRO A 246 18.73 29.35 -12.65
CA PRO A 246 18.92 28.33 -11.62
C PRO A 246 18.75 28.86 -10.19
N SER A 247 18.93 30.16 -9.98
CA SER A 247 18.79 30.82 -8.68
C SER A 247 17.36 31.30 -8.37
N LYS A 248 16.40 31.15 -9.30
CA LYS A 248 15.02 31.60 -9.05
C LYS A 248 14.28 30.59 -8.17
N PRO A 249 13.58 31.03 -7.10
CA PRO A 249 12.87 30.13 -6.18
C PRO A 249 11.84 29.19 -6.84
N LYS A 250 11.27 29.59 -8.00
CA LYS A 250 10.28 28.78 -8.73
C LYS A 250 10.89 27.80 -9.73
N VAL A 251 12.19 27.90 -10.04
CA VAL A 251 12.80 27.09 -11.10
C VAL A 251 12.79 25.61 -10.77
N VAL A 252 13.03 25.26 -9.50
CA VAL A 252 12.98 23.86 -9.05
C VAL A 252 11.55 23.31 -9.13
N PRO A 253 10.53 23.95 -8.52
CA PRO A 253 9.13 23.54 -8.70
C PRO A 253 8.67 23.44 -10.16
N ASP A 254 9.07 24.39 -11.01
CA ASP A 254 8.67 24.40 -12.42
C ASP A 254 9.32 23.25 -13.19
N THR A 255 10.60 22.94 -12.93
CA THR A 255 11.30 21.84 -13.58
C THR A 255 10.82 20.47 -13.11
N SER A 256 10.57 20.31 -11.81
CA SER A 256 9.92 19.10 -11.26
C SER A 256 8.57 18.87 -11.93
N LYS A 257 7.70 19.88 -12.01
CA LYS A 257 6.40 19.75 -12.67
C LYS A 257 6.50 19.36 -14.15
N ILE A 258 7.50 19.87 -14.87
CA ILE A 258 7.75 19.48 -16.27
C ILE A 258 8.14 18.00 -16.35
N ARG A 259 9.02 17.53 -15.45
CA ARG A 259 9.44 16.12 -15.38
C ARG A 259 8.29 15.20 -14.98
N GLU A 260 7.51 15.54 -13.96
CA GLU A 260 6.30 14.80 -13.57
C GLU A 260 5.34 14.62 -14.76
N GLN A 261 5.08 15.69 -15.51
CA GLN A 261 4.24 15.64 -16.71
C GLN A 261 4.85 14.78 -17.81
N GLY A 262 6.17 14.86 -18.01
CA GLY A 262 6.94 14.04 -18.92
C GLY A 262 6.86 12.55 -18.57
N ALA A 263 7.08 12.20 -17.30
CA ALA A 263 6.99 10.84 -16.79
C ALA A 263 5.56 10.29 -16.94
N ALA A 264 4.54 11.09 -16.62
CA ALA A 264 3.15 10.69 -16.84
C ALA A 264 2.83 10.45 -18.32
N ALA A 265 3.38 11.26 -19.23
CA ALA A 265 3.21 11.09 -20.68
C ALA A 265 3.97 9.85 -21.21
N PHE A 266 5.18 9.61 -20.70
CA PHE A 266 5.96 8.40 -20.96
C PHE A 266 5.17 7.14 -20.58
N ARG A 267 4.62 7.10 -19.35
CA ARG A 267 3.83 5.95 -18.86
C ARG A 267 2.54 5.73 -19.66
N ARG A 268 1.84 6.80 -20.08
CA ARG A 268 0.69 6.67 -20.99
C ARG A 268 1.08 6.05 -22.33
N CYS A 269 2.16 6.52 -22.95
CA CYS A 269 2.70 5.91 -24.16
C CYS A 269 3.06 4.44 -23.94
N PHE A 270 3.73 4.13 -22.82
CA PHE A 270 4.10 2.76 -22.49
C PHE A 270 2.86 1.84 -22.39
N ALA A 271 1.81 2.29 -21.71
CA ALA A 271 0.57 1.54 -21.57
C ALA A 271 -0.13 1.25 -22.92
N GLU A 272 -0.02 2.16 -23.89
CA GLU A 272 -0.58 1.98 -25.24
C GLU A 272 0.24 1.01 -26.11
N HIS A 273 1.53 0.86 -25.83
CA HIS A 273 2.45 -0.01 -26.55
C HIS A 273 2.54 -1.41 -25.94
N ALA A 274 2.55 -1.50 -24.60
CA ALA A 274 2.78 -2.74 -23.88
C ALA A 274 1.90 -3.93 -24.33
N PRO A 275 0.57 -3.79 -24.53
CA PRO A 275 -0.28 -4.90 -24.97
C PRO A 275 0.07 -5.48 -26.34
N LYS A 276 0.82 -4.75 -27.17
CA LYS A 276 1.22 -5.16 -28.53
C LYS A 276 2.54 -5.94 -28.53
N GLU A 277 3.26 -5.95 -27.40
CA GLU A 277 4.52 -6.64 -27.27
C GLU A 277 4.34 -8.14 -27.07
N LYS A 278 5.24 -8.93 -27.68
CA LYS A 278 5.22 -10.40 -27.58
C LYS A 278 5.26 -10.91 -26.14
N GLY A 279 5.95 -10.19 -25.25
CA GLY A 279 6.11 -10.54 -23.83
C GLY A 279 4.87 -10.30 -22.97
N PHE A 280 3.94 -9.44 -23.40
CA PHE A 280 2.83 -8.97 -22.57
C PHE A 280 1.92 -10.10 -22.11
N ALA A 281 1.54 -10.99 -23.03
CA ALA A 281 0.72 -12.16 -22.70
C ALA A 281 1.42 -13.11 -21.70
N GLY A 282 2.75 -13.13 -21.68
CA GLY A 282 3.53 -13.87 -20.69
C GLY A 282 3.37 -13.28 -19.28
N LEU A 283 3.45 -11.96 -19.15
CA LEU A 283 3.22 -11.26 -17.88
C LEU A 283 1.80 -11.45 -17.35
N VAL A 284 0.80 -11.40 -18.23
CA VAL A 284 -0.60 -11.66 -17.84
C VAL A 284 -0.75 -13.09 -17.30
N ARG A 285 -0.15 -14.09 -17.96
CA ARG A 285 -0.15 -15.48 -17.46
C ARG A 285 0.60 -15.63 -16.14
N GLN A 286 1.73 -14.97 -15.97
CA GLN A 286 2.47 -14.98 -14.71
C GLN A 286 1.60 -14.43 -13.57
N ALA A 287 0.96 -13.27 -13.79
CA ALA A 287 0.05 -12.68 -12.81
C ALA A 287 -1.13 -13.60 -12.51
N GLN A 288 -1.74 -14.20 -13.53
CA GLN A 288 -2.86 -15.13 -13.35
C GLN A 288 -2.48 -16.34 -12.50
N THR A 289 -1.33 -16.97 -12.77
CA THR A 289 -0.85 -18.13 -11.98
C THR A 289 -0.67 -17.78 -10.51
N ILE A 290 -0.18 -16.58 -10.20
CA ILE A 290 -0.03 -16.10 -8.82
C ILE A 290 -1.41 -15.93 -8.17
N VAL A 291 -2.32 -15.25 -8.86
CA VAL A 291 -3.68 -14.99 -8.39
C VAL A 291 -4.44 -16.29 -8.11
N ASP A 292 -4.34 -17.27 -9.01
CA ASP A 292 -5.00 -18.57 -8.88
C ASP A 292 -4.40 -19.44 -7.76
N GLY A 293 -3.14 -19.18 -7.36
CA GLY A 293 -2.47 -19.87 -6.27
C GLY A 293 -2.75 -19.28 -4.87
N LEU A 294 -3.40 -18.13 -4.77
CA LEU A 294 -3.65 -17.49 -3.48
C LEU A 294 -4.68 -18.28 -2.65
N PRO A 295 -4.54 -18.30 -1.30
CA PRO A 295 -5.47 -19.03 -0.44
C PRO A 295 -6.93 -18.58 -0.60
N VAL A 296 -7.85 -19.55 -0.70
CA VAL A 296 -9.29 -19.28 -0.89
C VAL A 296 -10.05 -19.13 0.44
N GLN A 297 -9.58 -19.78 1.51
CA GLN A 297 -10.24 -19.98 2.82
C GLN A 297 -11.71 -20.37 2.74
#